data_AF-A0A1F9NTW0-F1
#
_entry.id   AF-A0A1F9NTW0-F1
#
_cell.length_a   1.000
_cell.length_b   1.000
_cell.length_c   1.000
_cell.angle_alpha   90.00
_cell.angle_beta   90.00
_cell.angle_gamma   90.00
#
_symmetry.space_group_name_H-M   'P 1'
#
loop_
_entity.id
_entity.type
_entity.pdbx_description
1 polymer ?
#
loop_
_entity_poly.entity_id
_entity_poly.type
_entity_poly.pdbx_seq_one_letter_code
_entity_poly.pdbx_strand_id
1 'polypeptide(L)'
;MTNRNPTHDPSRGRAVTFAAGIVLAAMLISGGATSSARGEPAPEYAVKAAFLFNFAKFVEWPGDAFSGSTSPIVIYVLGEDPFGDALGSLKGKTANGRPIVVRYARYAANLGEVERCHILFVSATEKANLPNILLNTKGWSILTVGDMHGFAQDGGIINMVK
;
A
#
# COMPACT_ATOMS: atom_id res chain seq x y z
N MET A 1 -84.37 2.79 33.16
CA MET A 1 -84.71 4.16 33.62
C MET A 1 -83.78 4.43 34.82
N THR A 2 -82.80 5.32 34.82
CA THR A 2 -82.44 6.42 33.93
C THR A 2 -80.97 6.72 34.22
N ASN A 3 -80.13 6.50 33.19
CA ASN A 3 -79.03 7.35 32.73
C ASN A 3 -78.54 8.48 33.67
N ARG A 4 -77.24 8.45 34.03
CA ARG A 4 -76.25 9.50 33.73
C ARG A 4 -74.87 9.17 34.35
N ASN A 5 -73.92 8.84 33.49
CA ASN A 5 -72.55 9.36 33.60
C ASN A 5 -72.60 10.87 33.20
N PRO A 6 -71.65 11.76 33.55
CA PRO A 6 -70.22 11.49 33.31
C PRO A 6 -69.18 12.20 34.23
N THR A 7 -67.99 11.59 34.25
CA THR A 7 -66.64 12.17 34.19
C THR A 7 -66.27 13.36 35.08
N HIS A 8 -65.48 13.07 36.12
CA HIS A 8 -64.53 14.02 36.71
C HIS A 8 -63.18 13.85 36.01
N ASP A 9 -62.72 14.87 35.29
CA ASP A 9 -61.35 15.01 34.81
C ASP A 9 -60.46 15.43 35.99
N PRO A 10 -59.43 14.66 36.40
CA PRO A 10 -58.47 15.11 37.37
C PRO A 10 -57.29 15.80 36.67
N SER A 11 -57.16 17.07 37.04
CA SER A 11 -55.98 17.89 36.88
C SER A 11 -54.65 17.18 37.25
N ARG A 12 -53.64 17.44 36.42
CA ARG A 12 -52.22 17.68 36.75
C ARG A 12 -51.66 16.97 37.99
N GLY A 13 -50.89 15.90 37.75
CA GLY A 13 -49.98 15.28 38.73
C GLY A 13 -48.60 15.01 38.14
N ARG A 14 -47.63 15.81 38.58
CA ARG A 14 -46.17 15.81 38.40
C ARG A 14 -45.47 14.47 38.03
N ALA A 15 -44.71 14.54 36.93
CA ALA A 15 -43.28 14.22 36.74
C ALA A 15 -42.60 12.97 37.38
N VAL A 16 -41.63 12.48 36.58
CA VAL A 16 -40.51 11.56 36.89
C VAL A 16 -40.97 10.10 37.06
N THR A 17 -40.58 9.15 36.22
CA THR A 17 -39.21 8.65 36.07
C THR A 17 -39.23 7.53 35.02
N PHE A 18 -38.61 7.65 33.84
CA PHE A 18 -38.15 6.49 33.04
C PHE A 18 -37.15 6.95 31.96
N ALA A 19 -36.11 7.69 32.36
CA ALA A 19 -35.00 8.07 31.48
C ALA A 19 -33.71 7.28 31.79
N ALA A 20 -33.83 6.10 32.39
CA ALA A 20 -32.68 5.26 32.78
C ALA A 20 -32.46 4.03 31.88
N GLY A 21 -33.30 3.80 30.87
CA GLY A 21 -33.26 2.58 30.05
C GLY A 21 -32.59 2.71 28.67
N ILE A 22 -32.33 3.92 28.16
CA ILE A 22 -31.96 4.12 26.73
C ILE A 22 -30.49 4.54 26.53
N VAL A 23 -29.77 4.94 27.57
CA VAL A 23 -28.40 5.48 27.40
C VAL A 23 -27.32 4.40 27.35
N LEU A 24 -27.56 3.19 27.88
CA LEU A 24 -26.50 2.17 27.97
C LEU A 24 -26.31 1.33 26.69
N ALA A 25 -27.27 1.33 25.75
CA ALA A 25 -27.21 0.51 24.54
C ALA A 25 -26.52 1.21 23.35
N ALA A 26 -26.34 2.53 23.38
CA ALA A 26 -25.80 3.29 22.25
C ALA A 26 -24.26 3.42 22.26
N MET A 27 -23.58 2.95 23.30
CA MET A 27 -22.13 3.15 23.49
C MET A 27 -21.26 1.97 23.04
N LEU A 28 -21.85 0.94 22.43
CA LEU A 28 -21.14 -0.31 22.07
C LEU A 28 -20.85 -0.49 20.57
N ILE A 29 -21.17 0.47 19.70
CA ILE A 29 -20.99 0.32 18.24
C ILE A 29 -19.88 1.22 17.67
N SER A 30 -19.25 2.06 18.50
CA SER A 30 -18.15 2.93 18.07
C SER A 30 -16.79 2.34 18.44
N GLY A 31 -16.28 1.38 17.66
CA GLY A 31 -14.98 0.78 18.00
C GLY A 31 -14.42 -0.23 17.00
N GLY A 32 -14.65 -0.05 15.71
CA GLY A 32 -14.09 -0.89 14.65
C GLY A 32 -13.15 -0.14 13.73
N ALA A 33 -12.29 0.75 14.25
CA ALA A 33 -11.17 1.23 13.46
C ALA A 33 -10.13 0.10 13.38
N THR A 34 -10.24 -0.72 12.34
CA THR A 34 -9.15 -1.61 11.93
C THR A 34 -7.98 -0.72 11.51
N SER A 35 -7.16 -0.33 12.47
CA SER A 35 -5.81 0.14 12.17
C SER A 35 -5.11 -1.04 11.51
N SER A 36 -4.83 -0.92 10.20
CA SER A 36 -3.91 -1.83 9.55
C SER A 36 -2.56 -1.60 10.22
N ALA A 37 -2.25 -2.43 11.22
CA ALA A 37 -0.93 -2.46 11.82
C ALA A 37 0.05 -2.88 10.72
N ARG A 38 0.71 -1.92 10.08
CA ARG A 38 1.92 -2.20 9.31
C ARG A 38 2.94 -2.68 10.33
N GLY A 39 3.22 -3.98 10.30
CA GLY A 39 4.22 -4.59 11.17
C GLY A 39 5.60 -3.99 10.91
N GLU A 40 6.44 -4.00 11.94
CA GLU A 40 7.84 -3.61 11.82
C GLU A 40 8.51 -4.47 10.73
N PRO A 41 9.22 -3.85 9.76
CA PRO A 41 9.83 -4.60 8.68
C PRO A 41 10.88 -5.56 9.21
N ALA A 42 10.91 -6.79 8.70
CA ALA A 42 11.97 -7.72 9.06
C ALA A 42 13.34 -7.09 8.73
N PRO A 43 14.39 -7.29 9.56
CA PRO A 43 15.71 -6.67 9.35
C PRO A 43 16.28 -6.86 7.95
N GLU A 44 15.98 -8.01 7.34
CA GLU A 44 16.34 -8.34 5.96
C GLU A 44 15.76 -7.34 4.93
N TYR A 45 14.50 -6.92 5.08
CA TYR A 45 13.88 -5.98 4.15
C TYR A 45 14.34 -4.54 4.33
N ALA A 46 14.81 -4.16 5.52
CA ALA A 46 15.52 -2.89 5.71
C ALA A 46 16.82 -2.85 4.89
N VAL A 47 17.56 -3.96 4.86
CA VAL A 47 18.78 -4.10 4.04
C VAL A 47 18.43 -4.11 2.54
N LYS A 48 17.39 -4.85 2.12
CA LYS A 48 16.91 -4.87 0.73
C LYS A 48 16.46 -3.48 0.26
N ALA A 49 15.80 -2.69 1.10
CA ALA A 49 15.44 -1.30 0.79
C ALA A 49 16.69 -0.41 0.54
N ALA A 50 17.76 -0.61 1.30
CA ALA A 50 19.04 0.06 1.06
C ALA A 50 19.68 -0.37 -0.28
N PHE A 51 19.55 -1.64 -0.66
CA PHE A 51 19.99 -2.10 -1.98
C PHE A 51 19.21 -1.46 -3.13
N LEU A 52 17.88 -1.31 -3.00
CA LEU A 52 17.08 -0.60 -4.01
C LEU A 52 17.56 0.85 -4.19
N PHE A 53 17.91 1.54 -3.12
CA PHE A 53 18.54 2.86 -3.20
C PHE A 53 19.89 2.82 -3.93
N ASN A 54 20.73 1.84 -3.63
CA ASN A 54 22.03 1.68 -4.28
C ASN A 54 21.86 1.41 -5.78
N PHE A 55 20.89 0.59 -6.19
CA PHE A 55 20.61 0.36 -7.60
C PHE A 55 20.17 1.64 -8.30
N ALA A 56 19.30 2.45 -7.68
CA ALA A 56 18.95 3.76 -8.23
C ALA A 56 20.16 4.68 -8.40
N LYS A 57 21.16 4.57 -7.52
CA LYS A 57 22.39 5.37 -7.56
C LYS A 57 23.41 4.89 -8.60
N PHE A 58 23.58 3.58 -8.75
CA PHE A 58 24.69 3.00 -9.51
C PHE A 58 24.31 2.47 -10.90
N VAL A 59 23.02 2.27 -11.17
CA VAL A 59 22.56 1.87 -12.50
C VAL A 59 22.48 3.10 -13.38
N GLU A 60 23.14 3.03 -14.54
CA GLU A 60 23.02 4.02 -15.59
C GLU A 60 21.82 3.70 -16.48
N TRP A 61 20.95 4.68 -16.66
CA TRP A 61 19.77 4.57 -17.51
C TRP A 61 20.01 5.27 -18.85
N PRO A 62 19.51 4.74 -19.97
CA PRO A 62 19.58 5.43 -21.24
C PRO A 62 18.73 6.71 -21.21
N GLY A 63 19.05 7.66 -22.10
CA GLY A 63 18.43 8.99 -22.09
C GLY A 63 16.91 8.98 -22.30
N ASP A 64 16.38 7.97 -23.00
CA ASP A 64 14.96 7.76 -23.25
C ASP A 64 14.21 7.12 -22.06
N ALA A 65 14.90 6.67 -21.02
CA ALA A 65 14.29 6.15 -19.80
C ALA A 65 13.57 7.26 -19.00
N PHE A 66 13.95 8.53 -19.18
CA PHE A 66 13.39 9.66 -18.42
C PHE A 66 12.56 10.60 -19.30
N SER A 67 11.40 11.03 -18.80
CA SER A 67 10.54 11.98 -19.52
C SER A 67 11.11 13.40 -19.55
N GLY A 68 12.16 13.68 -18.77
CA GLY A 68 12.82 14.98 -18.69
C GLY A 68 14.07 14.93 -17.79
N SER A 69 14.82 16.04 -17.76
CA SER A 69 16.07 16.16 -17.00
C SER A 69 15.89 16.10 -15.48
N THR A 70 14.69 16.43 -14.98
CA THR A 70 14.35 16.44 -13.54
C THR A 70 13.38 15.31 -13.15
N SER A 71 12.99 14.44 -14.10
CA SER A 71 12.10 13.32 -13.82
C SER A 71 12.70 12.39 -12.76
N PRO A 72 11.87 11.87 -11.84
CA PRO A 72 12.33 11.01 -10.77
C PRO A 72 12.79 9.65 -11.29
N ILE A 73 13.59 8.95 -10.48
CA ILE A 73 13.79 7.51 -10.61
C ILE A 73 12.64 6.83 -9.87
N VAL A 74 11.86 6.03 -10.59
CA VAL A 74 10.64 5.39 -10.07
C VAL A 74 10.91 3.93 -9.73
N ILE A 75 10.68 3.57 -8.47
CA ILE A 75 10.76 2.20 -7.95
C ILE A 75 9.32 1.70 -7.76
N TYR A 76 8.94 0.66 -8.49
CA TYR A 76 7.66 -0.03 -8.31
C TYR A 76 7.84 -1.28 -7.48
N VAL A 77 6.98 -1.46 -6.49
CA VAL A 77 6.77 -2.73 -5.79
C VAL A 77 5.52 -3.36 -6.36
N LEU A 78 5.67 -4.53 -6.98
CA LEU A 78 4.59 -5.30 -7.58
C LEU A 78 4.26 -6.53 -6.73
N GLY A 79 2.99 -6.68 -6.37
CA GLY A 79 2.48 -7.75 -5.52
C GLY A 79 2.30 -7.31 -4.06
N GLU A 80 2.37 -8.25 -3.12
CA GLU A 80 2.36 -7.95 -1.68
C GLU A 80 3.65 -7.24 -1.29
N ASP A 81 3.54 -6.14 -0.54
CA ASP A 81 4.68 -5.32 -0.09
C ASP A 81 5.36 -5.96 1.13
N PRO A 82 6.55 -6.57 0.98
CA PRO A 82 7.21 -7.17 2.12
C PRO A 82 8.06 -6.15 2.90
N PHE A 83 8.21 -4.93 2.40
CA PHE A 83 9.08 -3.92 2.99
C PHE A 83 8.46 -3.17 4.15
N GLY A 84 7.14 -3.24 4.35
CA GLY A 84 6.45 -2.45 5.38
C GLY A 84 6.88 -0.99 5.33
N ASP A 85 7.40 -0.47 6.44
CA ASP A 85 7.86 0.93 6.53
C ASP A 85 9.31 1.15 6.06
N ALA A 86 10.06 0.11 5.67
CA ALA A 86 11.48 0.22 5.31
C ALA A 86 11.72 1.12 4.10
N LEU A 87 10.82 1.11 3.11
CA LEU A 87 10.89 2.00 1.94
C LEU A 87 10.63 3.46 2.29
N GLY A 88 10.08 3.75 3.48
CA GLY A 88 9.97 5.11 4.00
C GLY A 88 11.32 5.81 4.13
N SER A 89 12.42 5.06 4.33
CA SER A 89 13.79 5.57 4.37
C SER A 89 14.28 6.17 3.04
N LEU A 90 13.55 5.93 1.94
CA LEU A 90 13.85 6.48 0.61
C LEU A 90 13.21 7.84 0.36
N LYS A 91 12.25 8.24 1.21
CA LYS A 91 11.51 9.50 1.04
C LYS A 91 12.48 10.69 1.10
N GLY A 92 12.41 11.55 0.09
CA GLY A 92 13.26 12.75 -0.01
C GLY A 92 14.70 12.49 -0.43
N LYS A 93 15.09 11.22 -0.68
CA LYS A 93 16.40 10.90 -1.22
C LYS A 93 16.46 11.18 -2.72
N THR A 94 17.68 11.43 -3.18
CA THR A 94 18.01 11.62 -4.58
C THR A 94 19.11 10.65 -5.01
N ALA A 95 19.11 10.31 -6.30
CA ALA A 95 20.18 9.59 -6.96
C ALA A 95 20.48 10.30 -8.29
N ASN A 96 21.75 10.59 -8.55
CA ASN A 96 22.20 11.28 -9.77
C ASN A 96 21.42 12.59 -10.05
N GLY A 97 21.13 13.36 -8.99
CA GLY A 97 20.37 14.61 -9.07
C GLY A 97 18.85 14.45 -9.25
N ARG A 98 18.33 13.22 -9.34
CA ARG A 98 16.91 12.92 -9.53
C ARG A 98 16.25 12.46 -8.22
N PRO A 99 15.03 12.92 -7.90
CA PRO A 99 14.28 12.40 -6.76
C PRO A 99 14.00 10.91 -6.92
N ILE A 100 14.00 10.17 -5.81
CA ILE A 100 13.55 8.77 -5.78
C ILE A 100 12.10 8.73 -5.34
N VAL A 101 11.30 7.96 -6.07
CA VAL A 101 9.88 7.83 -5.86
C VAL A 101 9.50 6.36 -5.81
N VAL A 102 8.85 5.95 -4.72
CA VAL A 102 8.31 4.59 -4.57
C VAL A 102 6.84 4.59 -4.94
N ARG A 103 6.45 3.56 -5.71
CA ARG A 103 5.09 3.28 -6.14
C ARG A 103 4.76 1.83 -5.87
N TYR A 104 3.47 1.55 -5.74
CA TYR A 104 2.96 0.21 -5.51
C TYR A 104 1.97 -0.11 -6.61
N ALA A 105 2.10 -1.29 -7.20
CA ALA A 105 1.19 -1.78 -8.22
C ALA A 105 0.66 -3.16 -7.82
N ARG A 106 -0.63 -3.39 -8.08
CA ARG A 106 -1.24 -4.72 -7.93
C ARG A 106 -1.11 -5.57 -9.18
N TYR A 107 -0.89 -4.95 -10.34
CA TYR A 107 -0.79 -5.62 -11.63
C TYR A 107 0.28 -4.95 -12.50
N ALA A 108 0.95 -5.76 -13.35
CA ALA A 108 2.02 -5.30 -14.23
C ALA A 108 1.53 -4.71 -15.57
N ALA A 109 0.21 -4.70 -15.82
CA ALA A 109 -0.34 -4.09 -17.02
C ALA A 109 -0.05 -2.58 -16.97
N ASN A 110 0.88 -2.13 -17.81
CA ASN A 110 1.22 -0.72 -18.11
C ASN A 110 2.34 -0.07 -17.29
N LEU A 111 3.27 -0.84 -16.70
CA LEU A 111 4.43 -0.28 -15.98
C LEU A 111 5.38 0.58 -16.86
N GLY A 112 5.41 0.33 -18.17
CA GLY A 112 6.20 1.10 -19.15
C GLY A 112 5.53 2.40 -19.60
N GLU A 113 4.19 2.39 -19.74
CA GLU A 113 3.43 3.52 -20.28
C GLU A 113 3.00 4.53 -19.22
N VAL A 114 2.80 4.08 -17.97
CA VAL A 114 2.35 4.94 -16.87
C VAL A 114 3.53 5.19 -15.94
N GLU A 115 4.11 6.40 -16.02
CA GLU A 115 5.17 6.95 -15.15
C GLU A 115 6.64 6.48 -15.38
N ARG A 116 6.93 5.67 -16.41
CA ARG A 116 8.28 5.10 -16.69
C ARG A 116 8.91 4.47 -15.43
N CYS A 117 8.55 3.22 -15.18
CA CYS A 117 9.24 2.41 -14.17
C CYS A 117 10.74 2.32 -14.49
N HIS A 118 11.59 2.51 -13.48
CA HIS A 118 13.04 2.31 -13.59
C HIS A 118 13.42 1.03 -12.88
N ILE A 119 13.04 0.88 -11.61
CA ILE A 119 13.27 -0.35 -10.85
C ILE A 119 11.92 -1.01 -10.60
N LEU A 120 11.78 -2.26 -11.02
CA LEU A 120 10.62 -3.09 -10.72
C LEU A 120 11.02 -4.16 -9.71
N PHE A 121 10.63 -3.99 -8.45
CA PHE A 121 10.65 -5.05 -7.47
C PHE A 121 9.43 -5.95 -7.63
N VAL A 122 9.63 -7.23 -7.86
CA VAL A 122 8.59 -8.26 -7.98
C VAL A 122 8.58 -9.10 -6.72
N SER A 123 7.49 -9.02 -5.98
CA SER A 123 7.28 -9.79 -4.75
C SER A 123 7.17 -11.28 -5.03
N ALA A 124 7.53 -12.10 -4.05
CA ALA A 124 7.38 -13.55 -4.13
C ALA A 124 5.93 -14.00 -4.39
N THR A 125 4.93 -13.17 -4.05
CA THR A 125 3.52 -13.45 -4.32
C THR A 125 3.19 -13.52 -5.80
N GLU A 126 4.00 -12.91 -6.66
CA GLU A 126 3.79 -12.87 -8.11
C GLU A 126 4.41 -14.06 -8.85
N LYS A 127 4.87 -15.11 -8.14
CA LYS A 127 5.57 -16.25 -8.74
C LYS A 127 4.84 -16.87 -9.91
N ALA A 128 3.53 -17.07 -9.76
CA ALA A 128 2.69 -17.68 -10.79
C ALA A 128 2.57 -16.82 -12.06
N ASN A 129 2.74 -15.50 -11.94
CA ASN A 129 2.58 -14.54 -13.03
C ASN A 129 3.94 -14.00 -13.55
N LEU A 130 5.06 -14.43 -12.96
CA LEU A 130 6.39 -13.93 -13.28
C LEU A 130 6.71 -13.94 -14.79
N PRO A 131 6.41 -15.00 -15.58
CA PRO A 131 6.68 -14.98 -17.01
C PRO A 131 6.00 -13.84 -17.76
N ASN A 132 4.74 -13.54 -17.42
CA ASN A 132 3.99 -12.44 -18.04
C ASN A 132 4.55 -11.08 -17.61
N ILE A 133 4.93 -10.94 -16.34
CA ILE A 133 5.55 -9.71 -15.82
C ILE A 133 6.84 -9.42 -16.58
N LEU A 134 7.74 -10.41 -16.69
CA LEU A 134 9.00 -10.25 -17.39
C LEU A 134 8.79 -9.97 -18.88
N LEU A 135 7.82 -10.64 -19.52
CA LEU A 135 7.45 -10.36 -20.91
C LEU A 135 7.05 -8.88 -21.11
N ASN A 136 6.26 -8.31 -20.21
CA ASN A 136 5.82 -6.92 -20.26
C ASN A 136 6.93 -5.91 -19.96
N THR A 137 8.06 -6.34 -19.39
CA THR A 137 9.25 -5.49 -19.18
C THR A 137 10.21 -5.49 -20.37
N LYS A 138 10.07 -6.43 -21.32
CA LYS A 138 10.97 -6.51 -22.48
C LYS A 138 10.86 -5.26 -23.35
N GLY A 139 12.01 -4.75 -23.78
CA GLY A 139 12.10 -3.54 -24.60
C GLY A 139 12.04 -2.23 -23.81
N TRP A 140 11.82 -2.30 -22.50
CA TRP A 140 11.84 -1.14 -21.61
C TRP A 140 13.13 -1.07 -20.81
N SER A 141 13.55 0.15 -20.48
CA SER A 141 14.69 0.44 -19.60
C SER A 141 14.30 0.21 -18.13
N ILE A 142 14.00 -1.04 -17.77
CA ILE A 142 13.56 -1.46 -16.44
C ILE A 142 14.56 -2.46 -15.85
N LEU A 143 15.07 -2.17 -14.66
CA LEU A 143 15.80 -3.13 -13.84
C LEU A 143 14.80 -3.96 -13.03
N THR A 144 14.66 -5.23 -13.39
CA THR A 144 13.84 -6.18 -12.63
C THR A 144 14.63 -6.74 -11.45
N VAL A 145 14.00 -6.69 -10.28
CA VAL A 145 14.55 -7.12 -9.01
C VAL A 145 13.52 -8.02 -8.34
N GLY A 146 13.94 -9.13 -7.77
CA GLY A 146 13.06 -10.00 -7.00
C GLY A 146 13.86 -10.70 -5.93
N ASP A 147 13.19 -11.27 -4.94
CA ASP A 147 13.83 -12.00 -3.84
C ASP A 147 13.33 -13.43 -3.67
N MET A 148 12.53 -13.89 -4.62
CA MET A 148 12.07 -15.25 -4.69
C MET A 148 13.15 -16.19 -5.25
N HIS A 149 13.15 -17.41 -4.73
CA HIS A 149 14.01 -18.46 -5.26
C HIS A 149 13.76 -18.68 -6.75
N GLY A 150 14.83 -18.65 -7.56
CA GLY A 150 14.78 -18.84 -9.01
C GLY A 150 14.63 -17.55 -9.83
N PHE A 151 14.43 -16.36 -9.23
CA PHE A 151 14.08 -15.15 -9.98
C PHE A 151 15.01 -14.82 -11.15
N ALA A 152 16.32 -14.85 -10.94
CA ALA A 152 17.29 -14.56 -11.99
C ALA A 152 17.38 -15.70 -13.02
N GLN A 153 17.20 -16.95 -12.59
CA GLN A 153 17.14 -18.12 -13.47
C GLN A 153 15.91 -18.09 -14.38
N ASP A 154 14.82 -17.51 -13.90
CA ASP A 154 13.55 -17.35 -14.62
C ASP A 154 13.51 -16.10 -15.52
N GLY A 155 14.62 -15.35 -15.61
CA GLY A 155 14.79 -14.22 -16.53
C GLY A 155 14.71 -12.82 -15.90
N GLY A 156 14.62 -12.73 -14.57
CA GLY A 156 14.84 -11.48 -13.84
C GLY A 156 16.31 -11.05 -13.85
N ILE A 157 16.60 -9.77 -13.61
CA ILE A 157 17.98 -9.26 -13.68
C ILE A 157 18.72 -9.44 -12.34
N ILE A 158 18.12 -9.01 -11.22
CA ILE A 158 18.74 -9.14 -9.88
C ILE A 158 17.86 -10.02 -9.00
N ASN A 159 18.45 -11.08 -8.43
CA ASN A 159 17.84 -11.86 -7.36
C ASN A 159 18.48 -11.51 -6.01
N MET A 160 17.72 -10.92 -5.09
CA MET A 160 18.12 -10.62 -3.72
C MET A 160 17.94 -11.85 -2.83
N VAL A 161 18.98 -12.67 -2.77
CA VAL A 161 19.03 -13.84 -1.88
C VAL A 161 19.31 -13.42 -0.43
N LYS A 162 18.87 -14.27 0.51
CA LYS A 162 19.07 -14.12 1.96
C LYS A 162 20.51 -14.42 2.36
#